data_AF-A0A1A3C3U0-F1
#
_entry.id   AF-A0A1A3C3U0-F1
#
_cell.length_a   1.000
_cell.length_b   1.000
_cell.length_c   1.000
_cell.angle_alpha   90.00
_cell.angle_beta   90.00
_cell.angle_gamma   90.00
#
_symmetry.space_group_name_H-M   'P 1'
#
loop_
_entity.id
_entity.type
_entity.pdbx_description
1 polymer ?
#
loop_
_entity_poly.entity_id
_entity_poly.type
_entity_poly.pdbx_seq_one_letter_code
_entity_poly.pdbx_strand_id
1 'polypeptide(L)' 'MITLAIDEHHGRSCAKVELEWGSSRLAGVGVAYRHPADCLVPQARHELATARALSDLADQVAALAAATVTGRPGPR' A
#
# COMPACT_ATOMS: atom_id res chain seq x y z
N MET A 1 9.04 -10.69 -3.38
CA MET A 1 9.79 -9.41 -3.45
C MET A 1 8.80 -8.29 -3.21
N ILE A 2 9.20 -7.20 -2.55
CA ILE A 2 8.36 -6.01 -2.36
C ILE A 2 8.99 -4.83 -3.10
N THR A 3 8.19 -4.13 -3.88
CA THR A 3 8.57 -2.90 -4.58
C THR A 3 7.71 -1.76 -4.07
N LEU A 4 8.35 -0.67 -3.61
CA LEU A 4 7.68 0.55 -3.17
C LEU A 4 7.97 1.65 -4.19
N ALA A 5 6.92 2.26 -4.74
CA ALA A 5 6.99 3.44 -5.57
C ALA A 5 6.27 4.60 -4.87
N ILE A 6 6.91 5.76 -4.84
CA ILE A 6 6.33 6.99 -4.29
C ILE A 6 6.33 8.03 -5.40
N ASP A 7 5.18 8.66 -5.60
CA ASP A 7 4.97 9.70 -6.59
C ASP A 7 4.36 10.94 -5.91
N GLU A 8 4.91 12.12 -6.19
CA GLU A 8 4.29 13.39 -5.81
C GLU A 8 3.69 14.06 -7.05
N HIS A 9 2.37 14.24 -7.02
CA HIS A 9 1.67 14.92 -8.09
C HIS A 9 0.70 15.97 -7.53
N HIS A 10 0.86 17.22 -7.98
CA HIS A 10 0.01 18.36 -7.60
C HIS A 10 -0.21 18.55 -6.08
N GLY A 11 0.81 18.30 -5.25
CA GLY A 11 0.71 18.43 -3.80
C GLY A 11 0.05 17.26 -3.08
N ARG A 12 -0.13 16.13 -3.78
CA ARG A 12 -0.51 14.84 -3.18
C ARG A 12 0.69 13.91 -3.24
N SER A 13 0.96 13.23 -2.15
CA SER A 13 1.99 12.18 -2.09
C SER A 13 1.26 10.84 -2.16
N CYS A 14 1.51 10.09 -3.22
CA CYS A 14 0.93 8.77 -3.46
C CYS A 14 2.03 7.72 -3.31
N ALA A 15 1.75 6.65 -2.59
CA ALA A 15 2.63 5.50 -2.48
C ALA A 15 1.90 4.25 -2.97
N LYS A 16 2.61 3.43 -3.74
CA LYS A 16 2.16 2.13 -4.20
C LYS A 16 3.17 1.09 -3.75
N VAL A 17 2.69 0.04 -3.09
CA VAL A 17 3.49 -1.12 -2.72
C VAL A 17 3.00 -2.29 -3.55
N GLU A 18 3.91 -2.98 -4.22
CA GLU A 18 3.61 -4.23 -4.91
C GLU A 18 4.37 -5.37 -4.25
N LEU A 19 3.66 -6.44 -3.92
CA LEU A 19 4.21 -7.66 -3.35
C LEU A 19 4.00 -8.81 -4.32
N GLU A 20 5.10 -9.42 -4.71
CA GLU A 20 5.11 -10.67 -5.46
C GLU A 20 5.39 -11.82 -4.49
N TRP A 21 4.41 -12.73 -4.36
CA TRP A 21 4.45 -13.90 -3.50
C TRP A 21 4.06 -15.16 -4.29
N GLY A 22 5.06 -15.89 -4.78
CA GLY A 22 4.82 -17.07 -5.62
C GLY A 22 4.06 -16.69 -6.89
N SER A 23 2.87 -17.25 -7.09
CA SER A 23 1.96 -16.89 -8.19
C SER A 23 1.01 -15.73 -7.85
N SER A 24 0.99 -15.25 -6.61
CA SER A 24 0.12 -14.15 -6.18
C SER A 24 0.83 -12.81 -6.29
N ARG A 25 0.15 -11.82 -6.87
CA ARG A 25 0.58 -10.42 -6.90
C ARG A 25 -0.43 -9.58 -6.16
N LEU A 26 0.02 -8.91 -5.10
CA LEU A 26 -0.79 -7.99 -4.29
C LEU A 26 -0.27 -6.57 -4.49
N ALA A 27 -1.16 -5.59 -4.45
CA ALA A 27 -0.80 -4.19 -4.61
C ALA A 27 -1.55 -3.34 -3.60
N GLY A 28 -0.80 -2.73 -2.68
CA GLY A 28 -1.31 -1.77 -1.71
C GLY A 28 -1.15 -0.33 -2.22
N VAL A 29 -2.13 0.53 -1.96
CA VAL A 29 -2.07 1.95 -2.34
C VAL A 29 -2.34 2.84 -1.14
N GLY A 30 -1.53 3.89 -0.98
CA GLY A 30 -1.69 4.89 0.06
C GLY A 30 -1.56 6.30 -0.50
N VAL A 31 -2.41 7.21 -0.03
CA VAL A 31 -2.35 8.62 -0.43
C VAL A 31 -2.29 9.49 0.81
N ALA A 32 -1.40 10.47 0.82
CA ALA A 32 -1.36 11.55 1.80
C ALA A 32 -1.64 12.88 1.09
N TYR A 33 -2.63 13.62 1.60
CA TYR A 33 -3.02 14.92 1.07
C TYR A 33 -2.28 16.03 1.81
N ARG A 34 -1.85 17.05 1.06
CA ARG A 34 -1.42 18.33 1.65
C ARG A 34 -2.66 19.15 1.99
N HIS A 35 -3.17 19.03 3.20
CA HIS A 35 -4.19 19.96 3.66
C HIS A 35 -3.57 21.36 3.71
N PRO A 36 -4.23 22.42 3.19
CA PRO A 36 -3.65 23.77 3.19
C PRO A 36 -3.44 24.35 4.60
N ALA A 37 -4.11 23.80 5.62
CA ALA A 37 -3.82 24.09 7.03
C ALA A 37 -2.82 23.11 7.67
N ASP A 38 -2.43 22.02 6.98
CA ASP A 38 -1.36 21.14 7.43
C ASP A 38 -0.01 21.66 6.94
N CYS A 39 0.82 22.05 7.90
CA CYS A 39 2.24 22.29 7.69
C CYS A 39 3.04 20.97 7.57
N LEU A 40 2.41 19.86 7.15
CA LEU A 40 3.12 18.61 6.93
C LEU A 40 4.21 18.83 5.88
N VAL A 41 5.45 18.79 6.35
CA VAL A 41 6.65 18.85 5.51
C VAL A 41 6.58 17.74 4.45
N PRO A 42 7.11 17.99 3.24
CA PRO A 42 7.07 17.02 2.14
C PRO A 42 7.51 15.60 2.54
N GLN A 43 8.57 15.44 3.34
CA GLN A 43 8.99 14.12 3.81
C GLN A 43 7.94 13.37 4.65
N ALA A 44 7.26 14.06 5.57
CA ALA A 44 6.25 13.41 6.43
C ALA A 44 5.02 12.91 5.64
N ARG A 45 4.72 13.53 4.49
CA ARG A 45 3.65 13.05 3.60
C ARG A 45 4.02 11.76 2.88
N HIS A 46 5.28 11.60 2.48
CA HIS A 46 5.77 10.34 1.91
C HIS A 46 5.70 9.21 2.91
N GLU A 47 6.14 9.46 4.15
CA GLU A 47 6.06 8.49 5.23
C GLU A 47 4.62 8.06 5.49
N LEU A 48 3.69 9.02 5.55
CA LEU A 48 2.26 8.73 5.77
C LEU A 48 1.62 7.99 4.57
N ALA A 49 1.93 8.39 3.34
CA ALA A 49 1.44 7.69 2.15
C ALA A 49 1.97 6.25 2.12
N THR A 50 3.25 6.06 2.44
CA THR A 50 3.91 4.76 2.51
C THR A 50 3.29 3.89 3.60
N ALA A 51 3.08 4.44 4.81
CA ALA A 51 2.43 3.73 5.89
C ALA A 51 1.04 3.24 5.48
N ARG A 52 0.23 4.09 4.83
CA ARG A 52 -1.10 3.72 4.32
C ARG A 52 -1.03 2.62 3.27
N ALA A 53 -0.08 2.69 2.34
CA ALA A 53 0.10 1.68 1.30
C ALA A 53 0.52 0.32 1.89
N LEU A 54 1.36 0.33 2.93
CA LEU A 54 1.77 -0.87 3.65
C LEU A 54 0.65 -1.46 4.50
N SER A 55 -0.18 -0.63 5.14
CA SER A 55 -1.36 -1.09 5.88
C SER A 55 -2.37 -1.76 4.94
N ASP A 56 -2.66 -1.14 3.78
CA ASP A 56 -3.54 -1.73 2.77
C ASP A 56 -2.99 -3.07 2.26
N LEU A 57 -1.68 -3.16 2.01
CA LEU A 57 -1.05 -4.44 1.66
C LEU A 57 -1.16 -5.48 2.79
N ALA A 58 -0.98 -5.07 4.05
CA ALA A 58 -1.08 -5.97 5.20
C ALA A 58 -2.50 -6.56 5.32
N ASP A 59 -3.53 -5.73 5.14
CA ASP A 59 -4.93 -6.18 5.14
C ASP A 59 -5.20 -7.17 4.01
N GLN A 60 -4.67 -6.92 2.81
CA GLN A 60 -4.79 -7.85 1.68
C GLN A 60 -4.09 -9.19 1.94
N VAL A 61 -2.89 -9.18 2.54
CA VAL A 61 -2.16 -10.40 2.92
C VAL A 61 -2.93 -11.16 4.01
N ALA A 62 -3.48 -10.47 5.01
CA ALA A 62 -4.29 -11.09 6.04
C ALA A 62 -5.54 -11.76 5.47
N ALA A 63 -6.22 -11.10 4.52
CA ALA A 63 -7.36 -11.67 3.80
C ALA A 63 -6.97 -12.91 2.97
N LEU A 64 -5.83 -12.86 2.27
CA LEU A 64 -5.30 -14.00 1.50
C LEU A 64 -4.95 -15.19 2.41
N ALA A 65 -4.33 -14.92 3.56
CA ALA A 65 -4.00 -15.94 4.55
C ALA A 65 -5.27 -16.59 5.12
N ALA A 66 -6.28 -15.79 5.47
CA ALA A 66 -7.57 -16.30 5.94
C ALA A 66 -8.28 -17.16 4.88
N ALA A 67 -8.25 -16.76 3.59
CA ALA A 67 -8.81 -17.56 2.50
C ALA A 67 -8.07 -18.90 2.30
N THR A 68 -6.75 -18.89 2.49
CA THR A 68 -5.92 -20.10 2.41
C THR A 68 -6.21 -21.06 3.56
N VAL A 69 -6.31 -20.54 4.80
CA VAL A 69 -6.62 -21.33 6.00
C VAL A 69 -8.03 -21.92 5.94
N THR A 70 -9.00 -21.20 5.36
CA THR A 70 -10.39 -21.68 5.21
C THR A 70 -10.60 -22.64 4.03
N GLY A 71 -9.54 -22.97 3.27
CA GLY A 71 -9.57 -24.04 2.29
C GLY A 71 -10.24 -23.69 0.95
N ARG A 72 -10.23 -22.42 0.52
CA ARG A 72 -10.58 -22.07 -0.86
C ARG A 72 -9.29 -21.99 -1.69
N PRO A 73 -9.01 -22.94 -2.59
CA PRO A 73 -7.84 -22.84 -3.47
C PRO A 73 -7.98 -21.56 -4.30
N GLY A 74 -6.95 -20.72 -4.28
CA GLY A 74 -6.89 -19.48 -5.07
C GLY A 74 -7.14 -19.74 -6.56
N PRO A 75 -7.62 -18.74 -7.32
CA PRO A 75 -7.91 -18.92 -8.74
C PRO A 75 -6.63 -19.36 -9.48
N ARG A 76 -6.78 -20.44 -10.26
CA ARG A 76 -5.74 -20.99 -11.13
C ARG A 76 -5.50 -20.09 -12.34
#